data_AF-A0A3A0V292-F1
#
_entry.id   AF-A0A3A0V292-F1
#
_cell.length_a   1.000
_cell.length_b   1.000
_cell.length_c   1.000
_cell.angle_alpha   90.00
_cell.angle_beta   90.00
_cell.angle_gamma   90.00
#
_symmetry.space_group_name_H-M   'P 1'
#
loop_
_entity.id
_entity.type
_entity.pdbx_description
1 polymer ?
#
loop_
_entity_poly.entity_id
_entity_poly.type
_entity_poly.pdbx_seq_one_letter_code
_entity_poly.pdbx_strand_id
1 'polypeptide(L)'
;VVESIQFTVPLLVGALIAMRFKLSPLATAVVASSAFVGSGAAQFKDGVWLLVGVGDLINTMLTAAIAVFLILLVGEKFGSLTLIILPTIVGVIASVIGVFTLPYIQMITTGIGNLVNSFTELQPVLMSMLIALVFSFIIISPISTVATALAIGINGLAAGSASLGIVACEGALVAGTLKINRAGVPLTIFLGGVKMMIPNMVRHPIILLPIFTNALITGLVGGLIGIGGTKESAGFGIIGLVGPISAFRFMEHSIILNLVFVFISFFVVPFVMGYLINTLYMKILKIYDRE
;
A
#
# COMPACT_ATOMS: atom_id res chain seq x y z
N VAL A 1 4.13 -20.47 -5.28
CA VAL A 1 3.65 -19.78 -6.50
C VAL A 1 3.38 -18.30 -6.27
N VAL A 2 2.53 -17.91 -5.32
CA VAL A 2 2.24 -16.48 -5.07
C VAL A 2 3.47 -15.73 -4.51
N GLU A 3 4.19 -16.30 -3.54
CA GLU A 3 5.43 -15.71 -3.01
C GLU A 3 6.53 -15.58 -4.05
N SER A 4 6.67 -16.57 -4.94
CA SER A 4 7.66 -16.50 -6.03
C SER A 4 7.35 -15.37 -7.04
N ILE A 5 6.08 -15.02 -7.22
CA ILE A 5 5.69 -13.86 -8.04
C ILE A 5 6.02 -12.55 -7.31
N GLN A 6 5.93 -12.52 -5.98
CA GLN A 6 6.24 -11.33 -5.20
C GLN A 6 7.70 -10.88 -5.35
N PHE A 7 8.64 -11.82 -5.49
CA PHE A 7 10.06 -11.51 -5.72
C PHE A 7 10.29 -10.72 -7.01
N THR A 8 9.41 -10.83 -8.01
CA THR A 8 9.58 -10.15 -9.30
C THR A 8 8.91 -8.77 -9.34
N VAL A 9 8.16 -8.38 -8.31
CA VAL A 9 7.43 -7.11 -8.26
C VAL A 9 8.34 -5.89 -8.52
N PRO A 10 9.52 -5.75 -7.89
CA PRO A 10 10.42 -4.63 -8.18
C PRO A 10 10.84 -4.54 -9.64
N LEU A 11 11.08 -5.70 -10.27
CA LEU A 11 11.46 -5.80 -11.68
C LEU A 11 10.32 -5.35 -12.57
N LEU A 12 9.10 -5.81 -12.30
CA LEU A 12 7.90 -5.40 -13.01
C LEU A 12 7.63 -3.90 -12.86
N VAL A 13 7.77 -3.36 -11.66
CA VAL A 13 7.61 -1.92 -11.38
C VAL A 13 8.62 -1.12 -12.21
N GLY A 14 9.91 -1.47 -12.17
CA GLY A 14 10.94 -0.80 -12.95
C GLY A 14 10.70 -0.85 -14.46
N ALA A 15 10.28 -2.02 -14.97
CA ALA A 15 9.94 -2.18 -16.39
C ALA A 15 8.77 -1.29 -16.80
N LEU A 16 7.68 -1.28 -16.02
CA LEU A 16 6.50 -0.47 -16.31
C LEU A 16 6.80 1.04 -16.24
N ILE A 17 7.66 1.46 -15.30
CA ILE A 17 8.12 2.85 -15.23
C ILE A 17 8.89 3.19 -16.51
N ALA A 18 9.86 2.38 -16.93
CA ALA A 18 10.62 2.63 -18.16
C ALA A 18 9.74 2.69 -19.42
N MET A 19 8.73 1.82 -19.50
CA MET A 19 7.75 1.84 -20.59
C MET A 19 6.92 3.13 -20.60
N ARG A 20 6.58 3.69 -19.42
CA ARG A 20 5.89 5.00 -19.34
C ARG A 20 6.75 6.14 -19.88
N PHE A 21 8.07 6.05 -19.74
CA PHE A 21 9.02 6.99 -20.33
C PHE A 21 9.39 6.65 -21.79
N LYS A 22 8.75 5.63 -22.39
CA LYS A 22 9.00 5.17 -23.77
C LYS A 22 10.48 4.82 -24.03
N LEU A 23 11.16 4.28 -23.02
CA LEU A 23 12.55 3.87 -23.14
C LEU A 23 12.68 2.63 -24.05
N SER A 24 13.88 2.43 -24.62
CA SER A 24 14.17 1.26 -25.46
C SER A 24 14.07 -0.06 -24.66
N PRO A 25 13.96 -1.22 -25.33
CA PRO A 25 13.93 -2.51 -24.64
C PRO A 25 15.13 -2.75 -23.73
N LEU A 26 16.34 -2.39 -24.18
CA LEU A 26 17.55 -2.50 -23.36
C LEU A 26 17.49 -1.58 -22.14
N ALA A 27 17.11 -0.32 -22.34
CA ALA A 27 16.95 0.64 -21.25
C ALA A 27 15.90 0.18 -20.22
N THR A 28 14.81 -0.41 -20.70
CA THR A 28 13.76 -1.00 -19.85
C THR A 28 14.31 -2.13 -18.99
N ALA A 29 15.09 -3.05 -19.58
CA ALA A 29 15.74 -4.13 -18.83
C ALA A 29 16.72 -3.59 -17.77
N VAL A 30 17.45 -2.52 -18.08
CA VAL A 30 18.37 -1.87 -17.13
C VAL A 30 17.60 -1.25 -15.96
N VAL A 31 16.55 -0.46 -16.21
CA VAL A 31 15.73 0.14 -15.14
C VAL A 31 15.10 -0.95 -14.27
N ALA A 32 14.56 -2.00 -14.88
CA ALA A 32 13.97 -3.13 -14.16
C ALA A 32 15.00 -3.84 -13.25
N SER A 33 16.22 -4.02 -13.75
CA SER A 33 17.31 -4.67 -13.00
C SER A 33 17.79 -3.78 -11.84
N SER A 34 17.97 -2.47 -12.09
CA SER A 34 18.33 -1.51 -11.03
C SER A 34 17.26 -1.42 -9.96
N ALA A 35 15.98 -1.37 -10.34
CA ALA A 35 14.86 -1.36 -9.41
C ALA A 35 14.86 -2.62 -8.52
N PHE A 36 15.15 -3.79 -9.10
CA PHE A 36 15.29 -5.04 -8.35
C PHE A 36 16.44 -5.01 -7.34
N VAL A 37 17.63 -4.57 -7.75
CA VAL A 37 18.78 -4.47 -6.84
C VAL A 37 18.53 -3.45 -5.73
N GLY A 38 18.02 -2.26 -6.08
CA GLY A 38 17.72 -1.21 -5.12
C GLY A 38 16.60 -1.57 -4.15
N SER A 39 15.64 -2.42 -4.52
CA SER A 39 14.55 -2.82 -3.63
C SER A 39 14.99 -3.56 -2.36
N GLY A 40 16.17 -4.17 -2.37
CA GLY A 40 16.60 -5.07 -1.29
C GLY A 40 15.86 -6.41 -1.25
N ALA A 41 15.13 -6.77 -2.32
CA ALA A 41 14.47 -8.07 -2.46
C ALA A 41 15.47 -9.23 -2.60
N ALA A 42 16.70 -8.97 -3.04
CA ALA A 42 17.80 -9.92 -3.00
C ALA A 42 18.85 -9.44 -1.99
N GLN A 43 19.12 -10.26 -0.97
CA GLN A 43 20.10 -9.96 0.07
C GLN A 43 21.18 -11.02 0.10
N PHE A 44 22.43 -10.59 0.28
CA PHE A 44 23.55 -11.49 0.48
C PHE A 44 23.74 -11.71 1.99
N LYS A 45 23.43 -12.92 2.47
CA LYS A 45 23.57 -13.31 3.88
C LYS A 45 24.27 -14.66 3.96
N ASP A 46 25.23 -14.77 4.88
CA ASP A 46 25.97 -16.01 5.16
C ASP A 46 26.58 -16.68 3.91
N GLY A 47 27.06 -15.87 2.96
CA GLY A 47 27.66 -16.36 1.72
C GLY A 47 26.67 -16.79 0.62
N VAL A 48 25.37 -16.65 0.86
CA VAL A 48 24.30 -17.07 -0.07
C VAL A 48 23.40 -15.89 -0.42
N TRP A 49 22.92 -15.86 -1.67
CA TRP A 49 21.88 -14.93 -2.09
C TRP A 49 20.50 -15.45 -1.68
N LEU A 50 19.80 -14.67 -0.85
CA LEU A 50 18.44 -14.95 -0.40
C LEU A 50 17.47 -13.96 -1.02
N LEU A 51 16.36 -14.46 -1.55
CA LEU A 51 15.23 -13.63 -1.96
C LEU A 51 14.31 -13.39 -0.77
N VAL A 52 14.15 -12.13 -0.39
CA VAL A 52 13.44 -11.68 0.80
C VAL A 52 12.24 -10.83 0.40
N GLY A 53 11.15 -11.51 0.05
CA GLY A 53 9.84 -10.89 -0.21
C GLY A 53 9.82 -9.88 -1.37
N VAL A 54 8.90 -8.91 -1.27
CA VAL A 54 8.62 -7.91 -2.32
C VAL A 54 9.71 -6.82 -2.43
N GLY A 55 10.60 -6.70 -1.45
CA GLY A 55 11.50 -5.55 -1.30
C GLY A 55 10.78 -4.26 -0.85
N ASP A 56 11.55 -3.19 -0.65
CA ASP A 56 11.02 -1.87 -0.31
C ASP A 56 10.56 -1.15 -1.58
N LEU A 57 9.24 -0.95 -1.71
CA LEU A 57 8.62 -0.34 -2.89
C LEU A 57 8.96 1.14 -3.04
N ILE A 58 9.19 1.88 -1.95
CA ILE A 58 9.59 3.29 -2.01
C ILE A 58 11.00 3.35 -2.61
N ASN A 59 11.91 2.52 -2.10
CA ASN A 59 13.28 2.50 -2.61
C ASN A 59 13.37 1.94 -4.04
N THR A 60 12.49 1.00 -4.39
CA THR A 60 12.30 0.52 -5.76
C THR A 60 11.94 1.68 -6.70
N MET A 61 10.94 2.50 -6.35
CA MET A 61 10.52 3.64 -7.16
C MET A 61 11.60 4.71 -7.27
N LEU A 62 12.30 5.00 -6.16
CA LEU A 62 13.43 5.93 -6.14
C LEU A 62 14.56 5.45 -7.08
N THR A 63 14.94 4.18 -6.96
CA THR A 63 16.01 3.58 -7.77
C THR A 63 15.63 3.57 -9.25
N ALA A 64 14.38 3.22 -9.58
CA ALA A 64 13.87 3.27 -10.94
C ALA A 64 13.88 4.70 -11.50
N ALA A 65 13.47 5.69 -10.71
CA ALA A 65 13.49 7.09 -11.12
C ALA A 65 14.91 7.59 -11.41
N ILE A 66 15.88 7.22 -10.57
CA ILE A 66 17.30 7.53 -10.78
C ILE A 66 17.81 6.85 -12.05
N ALA A 67 17.51 5.57 -12.25
CA ALA A 67 17.91 4.85 -13.46
C ALA A 67 17.34 5.51 -14.73
N VAL A 68 16.04 5.85 -14.74
CA VAL A 68 15.41 6.57 -15.85
C VAL A 68 16.09 7.93 -16.07
N PHE A 69 16.33 8.70 -15.02
CA PHE A 69 16.99 10.00 -15.12
C PHE A 69 18.37 9.89 -15.75
N LEU A 70 19.19 8.94 -15.30
CA LEU A 70 20.52 8.70 -15.87
C LEU A 70 20.43 8.28 -17.34
N ILE A 71 19.50 7.40 -17.72
CA ILE A 71 19.31 6.99 -19.12
C ILE A 71 18.93 8.19 -19.99
N LEU A 72 18.04 9.06 -19.52
CA LEU A 72 17.65 10.27 -20.24
C LEU A 72 18.83 11.26 -20.39
N LEU A 73 19.75 11.33 -19.43
CA LEU A 73 20.96 12.15 -19.53
C LEU A 73 21.97 11.61 -20.56
N VAL A 74 22.11 10.28 -20.63
CA VAL A 74 22.93 9.59 -21.64
C VAL A 74 22.35 9.85 -23.03
N GLY A 75 21.03 9.71 -23.20
CA GLY A 75 20.34 9.90 -24.49
C GLY A 75 20.91 9.00 -25.59
N GLU A 76 20.92 9.49 -26.83
CA GLU A 76 21.46 8.75 -28.00
C GLU A 76 22.96 9.00 -28.25
N LYS A 77 23.65 9.68 -27.32
CA LYS A 77 25.02 10.21 -27.52
C LYS A 77 26.07 9.14 -27.86
N PHE A 78 25.81 7.88 -27.53
CA PHE A 78 26.80 6.81 -27.57
C PHE A 78 26.54 5.74 -28.65
N GLY A 79 25.50 5.90 -29.48
CA GLY A 79 25.27 5.00 -30.63
C GLY A 79 25.28 3.52 -30.24
N SER A 80 26.13 2.71 -30.87
CA SER A 80 26.31 1.28 -30.56
C SER A 80 26.93 1.01 -29.18
N LEU A 81 27.71 1.94 -28.64
CA LEU A 81 28.36 1.83 -27.33
C LEU A 81 27.33 1.85 -26.18
N THR A 82 26.12 2.35 -26.47
CA THR A 82 24.93 2.29 -25.60
C THR A 82 24.66 0.87 -25.09
N LEU A 83 24.92 -0.17 -25.91
CA LEU A 83 24.75 -1.58 -25.52
C LEU A 83 25.60 -1.98 -24.31
N ILE A 84 26.77 -1.36 -24.16
CA ILE A 84 27.73 -1.62 -23.07
C ILE A 84 27.48 -0.63 -21.93
N ILE A 85 27.33 0.66 -22.24
CA ILE A 85 27.25 1.74 -21.25
C ILE A 85 26.01 1.63 -20.36
N LEU A 86 24.84 1.31 -20.95
CA LEU A 86 23.60 1.29 -20.17
C LEU A 86 23.65 0.26 -19.03
N PRO A 87 23.97 -1.03 -19.27
CA PRO A 87 24.05 -1.99 -18.17
C PRO A 87 25.21 -1.72 -17.20
N THR A 88 26.40 -1.37 -17.72
CA THR A 88 27.63 -1.30 -16.90
C THR A 88 27.80 -0.01 -16.11
N ILE A 89 27.39 1.12 -16.67
CA ILE A 89 27.54 2.42 -16.02
C ILE A 89 26.20 2.83 -15.41
N VAL A 90 25.16 2.95 -16.23
CA VAL A 90 23.87 3.48 -15.75
C VAL A 90 23.22 2.51 -14.77
N GLY A 91 23.14 1.24 -15.13
CA GLY A 91 22.56 0.18 -14.31
C GLY A 91 23.27 0.03 -12.98
N VAL A 92 24.60 -0.02 -12.99
CA VAL A 92 25.42 -0.15 -11.78
C VAL A 92 25.29 1.09 -10.90
N ILE A 93 25.46 2.30 -11.44
CA ILE A 93 25.38 3.53 -10.64
C ILE A 93 24.00 3.67 -9.99
N ALA A 94 22.92 3.46 -10.75
CA ALA A 94 21.57 3.50 -10.19
C ALA A 94 21.38 2.45 -9.08
N SER A 95 21.85 1.22 -9.30
CA SER A 95 21.78 0.14 -8.31
C SER A 95 22.56 0.46 -7.04
N VAL A 96 23.77 1.00 -7.16
CA VAL A 96 24.62 1.41 -6.03
C VAL A 96 23.91 2.48 -5.22
N ILE A 97 23.37 3.52 -5.87
CA ILE A 97 22.61 4.58 -5.18
C ILE A 97 21.37 3.97 -4.49
N GLY A 98 20.66 3.05 -5.16
CA GLY A 98 19.55 2.31 -4.58
C GLY A 98 19.92 1.57 -3.29
N VAL A 99 21.02 0.81 -3.31
CA VAL A 99 21.50 0.08 -2.12
C VAL A 99 21.91 1.04 -1.00
N PHE A 100 22.55 2.16 -1.31
CA PHE A 100 22.92 3.18 -0.31
C PHE A 100 21.70 3.90 0.29
N THR A 101 20.63 4.09 -0.49
CA THR A 101 19.40 4.75 -0.04
C THR A 101 18.48 3.82 0.75
N LEU A 102 18.57 2.50 0.50
CA LEU A 102 17.75 1.48 1.15
C LEU A 102 17.67 1.58 2.69
N PRO A 103 18.78 1.65 3.46
CA PRO A 103 18.69 1.72 4.93
C PRO A 103 17.95 2.98 5.42
N TYR A 104 18.09 4.10 4.71
CA TYR A 104 17.39 5.35 5.05
C TYR A 104 15.90 5.26 4.75
N ILE A 105 15.53 4.66 3.62
CA ILE A 105 14.12 4.45 3.28
C ILE A 105 13.47 3.44 4.24
N GLN A 106 14.20 2.40 4.66
CA GLN A 106 13.73 1.45 5.66
C GLN A 106 13.40 2.12 7.01
N MET A 107 14.03 3.27 7.35
CA MET A 107 13.65 4.03 8.55
C MET A 107 12.20 4.51 8.52
N ILE A 108 11.61 4.72 7.33
CA ILE A 108 10.18 5.08 7.19
C ILE A 108 9.32 3.90 7.67
N THR A 109 9.60 2.70 7.16
CA THR A 109 8.87 1.48 7.55
C THR A 109 9.06 1.17 9.03
N THR A 110 10.27 1.31 9.56
CA THR A 110 10.56 1.15 10.99
C THR A 110 9.85 2.21 11.83
N GLY A 111 9.80 3.47 11.36
CA GLY A 111 9.09 4.55 12.04
C GLY A 111 7.57 4.29 12.12
N ILE A 112 6.98 3.79 11.03
CA ILE A 112 5.58 3.34 11.03
C ILE A 112 5.40 2.17 12.01
N GLY A 113 6.32 1.20 12.03
CA GLY A 113 6.29 0.10 12.99
C GLY A 113 6.32 0.56 14.43
N ASN A 114 7.21 1.48 14.77
CA ASN A 114 7.29 2.06 16.11
C ASN A 114 6.01 2.82 16.50
N LEU A 115 5.43 3.57 15.56
CA LEU A 115 4.16 4.26 15.77
C LEU A 115 2.99 3.29 16.00
N VAL A 116 2.91 2.22 15.20
CA VAL A 116 1.87 1.20 15.36
C VAL A 116 2.06 0.45 16.68
N ASN A 117 3.29 0.09 17.03
CA ASN A 117 3.59 -0.61 18.27
C ASN A 117 3.24 0.24 19.50
N SER A 118 3.50 1.54 19.49
CA SER A 118 3.10 2.41 20.60
C SER A 118 1.58 2.47 20.79
N PHE A 119 0.79 2.32 19.71
CA PHE A 119 -0.66 2.21 19.82
C PHE A 119 -1.12 0.87 20.39
N THR A 120 -0.34 -0.21 20.23
CA THR A 120 -0.71 -1.52 20.79
C THR A 120 -0.69 -1.58 22.31
N GLU A 121 -0.03 -0.63 22.96
CA GLU A 121 -0.01 -0.48 24.42
C GLU A 121 -1.30 0.19 24.96
N LEU A 122 -2.12 0.77 24.08
CA LEU A 122 -3.37 1.42 24.45
C LEU A 122 -4.50 0.41 24.65
N GLN A 123 -5.61 0.87 25.25
CA GLN A 123 -6.82 0.05 25.35
C GLN A 123 -7.34 -0.40 23.96
N PRO A 124 -7.98 -1.58 23.86
CA PRO A 124 -8.34 -2.19 22.58
C PRO A 124 -9.08 -1.28 21.59
N VAL A 125 -10.06 -0.50 22.07
CA VAL A 125 -10.86 0.39 21.21
C VAL A 125 -10.00 1.53 20.65
N LEU A 126 -9.24 2.23 21.51
CA LEU A 126 -8.40 3.35 21.09
C LEU A 126 -7.26 2.88 20.17
N MET A 127 -6.62 1.76 20.50
CA MET A 127 -5.64 1.10 19.64
C MET A 127 -6.23 0.87 18.24
N SER A 128 -7.42 0.26 18.17
CA SER A 128 -8.04 -0.13 16.90
C SER A 128 -8.37 1.09 16.04
N MET A 129 -8.86 2.18 16.63
CA MET A 129 -9.11 3.44 15.94
C MET A 129 -7.84 4.03 15.32
N LEU A 130 -6.75 4.11 16.09
CA LEU A 130 -5.51 4.74 15.66
C LEU A 130 -4.76 3.89 14.62
N ILE A 131 -4.73 2.57 14.79
CA ILE A 131 -4.11 1.65 13.81
C ILE A 131 -4.91 1.65 12.50
N ALA A 132 -6.25 1.59 12.58
CA ALA A 132 -7.10 1.72 11.39
C ALA A 132 -6.80 3.03 10.65
N LEU A 133 -6.69 4.15 11.36
CA LEU A 133 -6.35 5.44 10.78
C LEU A 133 -4.99 5.42 10.05
N VAL A 134 -3.95 4.90 10.70
CA VAL A 134 -2.60 4.79 10.10
C VAL A 134 -2.65 3.99 8.80
N PHE A 135 -3.25 2.79 8.81
CA PHE A 135 -3.31 1.94 7.61
C PHE A 135 -4.22 2.50 6.51
N SER A 136 -5.23 3.30 6.86
CA SER A 136 -6.07 4.03 5.90
C SER A 136 -5.27 5.05 5.08
N PHE A 137 -4.31 5.72 5.72
CA PHE A 137 -3.44 6.68 5.04
C PHE A 137 -2.32 6.00 4.28
N ILE A 138 -1.79 4.88 4.80
CA ILE A 138 -0.76 4.10 4.10
C ILE A 138 -1.30 3.57 2.76
N ILE A 139 -2.53 3.05 2.69
CA ILE A 139 -3.04 2.45 1.44
C ILE A 139 -3.14 3.46 0.29
N ILE A 140 -3.52 4.71 0.57
CA ILE A 140 -3.63 5.80 -0.40
C ILE A 140 -2.31 6.58 -0.55
N SER A 141 -1.22 6.06 -0.01
CA SER A 141 0.14 6.59 -0.20
C SER A 141 0.98 5.70 -1.13
N PRO A 142 2.16 6.17 -1.55
CA PRO A 142 3.14 5.35 -2.29
C PRO A 142 3.71 4.18 -1.47
N ILE A 143 3.35 4.04 -0.20
CA ILE A 143 3.79 2.96 0.70
C ILE A 143 2.94 1.70 0.46
N SER A 144 3.53 0.52 0.64
CA SER A 144 2.83 -0.76 0.52
C SER A 144 2.31 -1.23 1.88
N THR A 145 0.99 -1.27 2.04
CA THR A 145 0.35 -1.77 3.27
C THR A 145 0.74 -3.21 3.60
N VAL A 146 0.80 -4.09 2.60
CA VAL A 146 1.18 -5.50 2.79
C VAL A 146 2.65 -5.61 3.22
N ALA A 147 3.55 -4.89 2.53
CA ALA A 147 4.96 -4.91 2.90
C ALA A 147 5.19 -4.33 4.30
N THR A 148 4.52 -3.23 4.63
CA THR A 148 4.58 -2.62 5.96
C THR A 148 4.05 -3.57 7.03
N ALA A 149 2.89 -4.20 6.84
CA ALA A 149 2.34 -5.15 7.80
C ALA A 149 3.28 -6.34 8.06
N LEU A 150 3.88 -6.89 7.01
CA LEU A 150 4.85 -7.97 7.11
C LEU A 150 6.13 -7.53 7.83
N ALA A 151 6.65 -6.35 7.50
CA ALA A 151 7.88 -5.81 8.07
C ALA A 151 7.76 -5.53 9.57
N ILE A 152 6.63 -4.98 10.00
CA ILE A 152 6.39 -4.66 11.42
C ILE A 152 5.90 -5.87 12.23
N GLY A 153 5.45 -6.93 11.55
CA GLY A 153 4.98 -8.16 12.20
C GLY A 153 3.68 -8.00 12.99
N ILE A 154 2.79 -7.09 12.57
CA ILE A 154 1.53 -6.80 13.27
C ILE A 154 0.61 -8.03 13.29
N ASN A 155 0.03 -8.36 14.45
CA ASN A 155 -0.82 -9.55 14.60
C ASN A 155 -2.00 -9.29 15.57
N GLY A 156 -2.95 -10.23 15.62
CA GLY A 156 -4.11 -10.18 16.51
C GLY A 156 -5.03 -9.01 16.19
N LEU A 157 -5.57 -8.36 17.21
CA LEU A 157 -6.50 -7.24 17.08
C LEU A 157 -5.89 -6.05 16.31
N ALA A 158 -4.59 -5.82 16.45
CA ALA A 158 -3.88 -4.78 15.71
C ALA A 158 -3.88 -5.05 14.20
N ALA A 159 -3.66 -6.31 13.79
CA ALA A 159 -3.69 -6.70 12.37
C ALA A 159 -5.09 -6.61 11.76
N GLY A 160 -6.13 -7.01 12.50
CA GLY A 160 -7.51 -6.86 12.04
C GLY A 160 -7.91 -5.38 11.93
N SER A 161 -7.49 -4.54 12.87
CA SER A 161 -7.68 -3.07 12.82
C SER A 161 -6.99 -2.43 11.62
N ALA A 162 -5.77 -2.84 11.31
CA ALA A 162 -5.06 -2.42 10.11
C ALA A 162 -5.83 -2.77 8.83
N SER A 163 -6.35 -4.00 8.75
CA SER A 163 -7.18 -4.44 7.63
C SER A 163 -8.46 -3.60 7.50
N LEU A 164 -9.16 -3.36 8.62
CA LEU A 164 -10.35 -2.52 8.66
C LEU A 164 -10.08 -1.06 8.26
N GLY A 165 -8.90 -0.51 8.59
CA GLY A 165 -8.47 0.80 8.12
C GLY A 165 -8.42 0.89 6.59
N ILE A 166 -7.84 -0.12 5.94
CA ILE A 166 -7.80 -0.18 4.47
C ILE A 166 -9.21 -0.12 3.89
N VAL A 167 -10.15 -0.85 4.48
CA VAL A 167 -11.55 -0.89 4.05
C VAL A 167 -12.29 0.42 4.35
N ALA A 168 -11.93 1.11 5.43
CA ALA A 168 -12.46 2.44 5.71
C ALA A 168 -12.03 3.46 4.64
N CYS A 169 -10.79 3.37 4.16
CA CYS A 169 -10.32 4.17 3.03
C CYS A 169 -11.09 3.81 1.74
N GLU A 170 -11.28 2.53 1.44
CA GLU A 170 -12.08 2.05 0.31
C GLU A 170 -13.51 2.59 0.38
N GLY A 171 -14.19 2.46 1.52
CA GLY A 171 -15.55 2.92 1.71
C GLY A 171 -15.71 4.43 1.50
N ALA A 172 -14.77 5.23 2.02
CA ALA A 172 -14.78 6.68 1.82
C ALA A 172 -14.54 7.08 0.35
N LEU A 173 -13.60 6.42 -0.34
CA LEU A 173 -13.30 6.68 -1.74
C LEU A 173 -14.41 6.21 -2.69
N VAL A 174 -15.02 5.05 -2.42
CA VAL A 174 -16.20 4.58 -3.15
C VAL A 174 -17.33 5.59 -2.99
N ALA A 175 -17.60 6.07 -1.78
CA ALA A 175 -18.63 7.08 -1.54
C ALA A 175 -18.36 8.39 -2.31
N GLY A 176 -17.10 8.84 -2.35
CA GLY A 176 -16.69 10.03 -3.10
C GLY A 176 -16.82 9.88 -4.61
N THR A 177 -16.51 8.70 -5.15
CA THR A 177 -16.47 8.46 -6.60
C THR A 177 -17.79 8.00 -7.20
N LEU A 178 -18.72 7.46 -6.40
CA LEU A 178 -19.94 6.79 -6.86
C LEU A 178 -20.84 7.66 -7.76
N LYS A 179 -20.88 8.98 -7.53
CA LYS A 179 -21.75 9.91 -8.27
C LYS A 179 -21.02 10.73 -9.35
N ILE A 180 -19.69 10.77 -9.30
CA ILE A 180 -18.86 11.63 -10.16
C ILE A 180 -18.25 10.80 -11.29
N ASN A 181 -17.84 9.57 -10.97
CA ASN A 181 -17.15 8.70 -11.92
C ASN A 181 -18.12 7.68 -12.52
N ARG A 182 -17.74 7.14 -13.69
CA ARG A 182 -18.40 5.95 -14.25
C ARG A 182 -18.28 4.79 -13.26
N ALA A 183 -19.30 3.94 -13.21
CA ALA A 183 -19.41 2.82 -12.25
C ALA A 183 -18.17 1.90 -12.18
N GLY A 184 -17.37 1.83 -13.24
CA GLY A 184 -16.10 1.10 -13.23
C GLY A 184 -15.13 1.59 -12.16
N VAL A 185 -15.00 2.90 -11.91
CA VAL A 185 -14.07 3.46 -10.92
C VAL A 185 -14.42 3.04 -9.48
N PRO A 186 -15.63 3.30 -8.95
CA PRO A 186 -15.99 2.88 -7.60
C PRO A 186 -15.95 1.35 -7.47
N LEU A 187 -16.30 0.58 -8.51
CA LEU A 187 -16.19 -0.87 -8.47
C LEU A 187 -14.73 -1.32 -8.37
N THR A 188 -13.81 -0.70 -9.12
CA THR A 188 -12.38 -1.04 -9.03
C THR A 188 -11.82 -0.65 -7.66
N ILE A 189 -12.22 0.48 -7.07
CA ILE A 189 -11.82 0.86 -5.71
C ILE A 189 -12.35 -0.17 -4.69
N PHE A 190 -13.62 -0.56 -4.79
CA PHE A 190 -14.22 -1.59 -3.93
C PHE A 190 -13.47 -2.93 -4.00
N LEU A 191 -12.89 -3.27 -5.16
CA LEU A 191 -12.12 -4.49 -5.37
C LEU A 191 -10.62 -4.33 -5.07
N GLY A 192 -10.17 -3.21 -4.50
CA GLY A 192 -8.77 -2.98 -4.09
C GLY A 192 -7.95 -2.01 -4.92
N GLY A 193 -8.56 -1.37 -5.91
CA GLY A 193 -7.93 -0.35 -6.75
C GLY A 193 -7.68 1.00 -6.06
N VAL A 194 -7.47 1.01 -4.75
CA VAL A 194 -7.30 2.24 -3.95
C VAL A 194 -6.13 3.09 -4.45
N LYS A 195 -5.03 2.44 -4.86
CA LYS A 195 -3.82 3.12 -5.35
C LYS A 195 -4.06 3.98 -6.60
N MET A 196 -5.13 3.74 -7.34
CA MET A 196 -5.53 4.60 -8.46
C MET A 196 -5.87 6.03 -8.02
N MET A 197 -6.22 6.23 -6.75
CA MET A 197 -6.61 7.52 -6.19
C MET A 197 -5.43 8.31 -5.59
N ILE A 198 -4.19 7.79 -5.64
CA ILE A 198 -2.99 8.51 -5.17
C ILE A 198 -2.87 9.88 -5.89
N PRO A 199 -2.99 9.99 -7.23
CA PRO A 199 -2.91 11.28 -7.89
C PRO A 199 -3.98 12.27 -7.42
N ASN A 200 -5.20 11.78 -7.14
CA ASN A 200 -6.30 12.59 -6.61
C ASN A 200 -6.00 13.06 -5.18
N MET A 201 -5.45 12.20 -4.32
CA MET A 201 -5.02 12.56 -2.96
C MET A 201 -3.95 13.65 -2.97
N VAL A 202 -2.97 13.56 -3.88
CA VAL A 202 -1.90 14.56 -4.00
C VAL A 202 -2.45 15.90 -4.49
N ARG A 203 -3.39 15.90 -5.45
CA ARG A 203 -4.01 17.13 -5.96
C ARG A 203 -5.00 17.75 -4.99
N HIS A 204 -5.75 16.93 -4.28
CA HIS A 204 -6.81 17.34 -3.35
C HIS A 204 -6.65 16.63 -2.00
N PRO A 205 -5.72 17.07 -1.14
CA PRO A 205 -5.48 16.43 0.15
C PRO A 205 -6.70 16.40 1.08
N ILE A 206 -7.70 17.25 0.82
CA ILE A 206 -8.95 17.30 1.57
C ILE A 206 -9.71 15.95 1.58
N ILE A 207 -9.48 15.07 0.61
CA ILE A 207 -10.07 13.72 0.60
C ILE A 207 -9.61 12.85 1.79
N LEU A 208 -8.51 13.23 2.46
CA LEU A 208 -8.06 12.55 3.68
C LEU A 208 -8.99 12.77 4.86
N LEU A 209 -9.78 13.85 4.88
CA LEU A 209 -10.70 14.15 5.97
C LEU A 209 -11.86 13.14 6.09
N PRO A 210 -12.63 12.81 5.03
CA PRO A 210 -13.63 11.76 5.12
C PRO A 210 -13.01 10.38 5.39
N ILE A 211 -11.81 10.10 4.87
CA ILE A 211 -11.05 8.87 5.17
C ILE A 211 -10.70 8.80 6.66
N PHE A 212 -10.20 9.89 7.24
CA PHE A 212 -9.85 10.00 8.66
C PHE A 212 -11.03 9.62 9.55
N THR A 213 -12.17 10.27 9.33
CA THR A 213 -13.36 10.06 10.17
C THR A 213 -13.93 8.67 9.99
N ASN A 214 -13.94 8.15 8.75
CA ASN A 214 -14.42 6.80 8.50
C ASN A 214 -13.52 5.73 9.14
N ALA A 215 -12.20 5.95 9.12
CA ALA A 215 -11.23 5.07 9.74
C ALA A 215 -11.39 5.01 11.26
N LEU A 216 -11.60 6.15 11.91
CA LEU A 216 -11.87 6.20 13.35
C LEU A 216 -13.14 5.43 13.73
N ILE A 217 -14.23 5.60 12.98
CA ILE A 217 -15.50 4.92 13.27
C ILE A 217 -15.37 3.41 13.00
N THR A 218 -14.76 3.04 11.87
CA THR A 218 -14.57 1.64 11.51
C THR A 218 -13.64 0.93 12.50
N GLY A 219 -12.53 1.57 12.89
CA GLY A 219 -11.62 1.06 13.90
C GLY A 219 -12.27 0.95 15.28
N LEU A 220 -13.14 1.89 15.66
CA LEU A 220 -13.91 1.81 16.91
C LEU A 220 -14.80 0.57 16.92
N VAL A 221 -15.56 0.32 15.85
CA VAL A 221 -16.43 -0.86 15.75
C VAL A 221 -15.60 -2.15 15.73
N GLY A 222 -14.49 -2.16 14.97
CA GLY A 222 -13.57 -3.29 14.93
C GLY A 222 -12.99 -3.64 16.30
N GLY A 223 -12.61 -2.64 17.08
CA GLY A 223 -12.09 -2.80 18.44
C GLY A 223 -13.14 -3.29 19.44
N LEU A 224 -14.40 -2.85 19.30
CA LEU A 224 -15.51 -3.33 20.13
C LEU A 224 -15.90 -4.78 19.82
N ILE A 225 -15.86 -5.17 18.54
CA ILE A 225 -16.18 -6.53 18.09
C ILE A 225 -15.00 -7.49 18.32
N GLY A 226 -13.77 -7.00 18.35
CA GLY A 226 -12.57 -7.82 18.50
C GLY A 226 -12.09 -8.42 17.17
N ILE A 227 -12.12 -7.65 16.08
CA ILE A 227 -11.69 -8.11 14.75
C ILE A 227 -10.17 -8.32 14.73
N GLY A 228 -9.73 -9.58 14.73
CA GLY A 228 -8.33 -10.00 14.66
C GLY A 228 -7.82 -10.32 13.26
N GLY A 229 -6.52 -10.57 13.13
CA GLY A 229 -5.90 -11.02 11.88
C GLY A 229 -4.42 -11.37 12.04
N THR A 230 -3.78 -11.76 10.94
CA THR A 230 -2.32 -11.96 10.86
C THR A 230 -1.64 -10.84 10.07
N LYS A 231 -0.31 -10.75 10.21
CA LYS A 231 0.55 -9.88 9.40
C LYS A 231 0.38 -10.08 7.89
N GLU A 232 0.12 -11.31 7.42
CA GLU A 232 -0.11 -11.61 6.01
C GLU A 232 -1.44 -11.05 5.51
N SER A 233 -2.43 -10.85 6.40
CA SER A 233 -3.77 -10.37 6.05
C SER A 233 -4.01 -8.88 6.30
N ALA A 234 -3.24 -8.28 7.20
CA ALA A 234 -3.44 -6.90 7.67
C ALA A 234 -3.36 -5.86 6.55
N GLY A 235 -2.54 -6.12 5.52
CA GLY A 235 -2.33 -5.19 4.42
C GLY A 235 -3.36 -5.25 3.28
N PHE A 236 -4.39 -6.10 3.38
CA PHE A 236 -5.30 -6.39 2.26
C PHE A 236 -6.72 -5.83 2.37
N GLY A 237 -7.23 -5.46 3.55
CA GLY A 237 -8.65 -5.09 3.66
C GLY A 237 -9.60 -6.17 3.10
N ILE A 238 -10.56 -5.79 2.25
CA ILE A 238 -11.45 -6.74 1.55
C ILE A 238 -10.89 -7.28 0.23
N ILE A 239 -9.68 -6.89 -0.17
CA ILE A 239 -9.06 -7.31 -1.43
C ILE A 239 -8.87 -8.82 -1.43
N GLY A 240 -9.48 -9.50 -2.40
CA GLY A 240 -9.48 -10.97 -2.48
C GLY A 240 -10.13 -11.65 -1.27
N LEU A 241 -10.93 -10.91 -0.47
CA LEU A 241 -11.53 -11.35 0.79
C LEU A 241 -10.50 -11.79 1.86
N VAL A 242 -9.23 -11.41 1.72
CA VAL A 242 -8.15 -11.86 2.62
C VAL A 242 -8.38 -11.40 4.06
N GLY A 243 -8.74 -10.14 4.28
CA GLY A 243 -9.07 -9.60 5.61
C GLY A 243 -10.28 -10.29 6.26
N PRO A 244 -11.46 -10.31 5.60
CA PRO A 244 -12.64 -11.00 6.12
C PRO A 244 -12.42 -12.47 6.48
N ILE A 245 -11.73 -13.23 5.61
CA ILE A 245 -11.45 -14.65 5.84
C ILE A 245 -10.49 -14.82 7.02
N SER A 246 -9.47 -13.97 7.13
CA SER A 246 -8.53 -13.99 8.25
C SER A 246 -9.26 -13.68 9.57
N ALA A 247 -10.05 -12.60 9.61
CA ALA A 247 -10.83 -12.22 10.79
C ALA A 247 -11.81 -13.32 11.24
N PHE A 248 -12.51 -13.95 10.28
CA PHE A 248 -13.41 -15.07 10.59
C PHE A 248 -12.68 -16.23 11.28
N ARG A 249 -11.45 -16.53 10.87
CA ARG A 249 -10.62 -17.61 11.46
C ARG A 249 -10.06 -17.26 12.84
N PHE A 250 -9.96 -15.97 13.16
CA PHE A 250 -9.47 -15.48 14.46
C PHE A 250 -10.55 -15.47 15.55
N MET A 251 -11.82 -15.51 15.18
CA MET A 251 -12.92 -15.42 16.12
C MET A 251 -13.36 -16.79 16.63
N GLU A 252 -13.59 -16.89 17.93
CA GLU A 252 -13.95 -18.14 18.61
C GLU A 252 -15.46 -18.27 18.92
N HIS A 253 -16.31 -17.39 18.37
CA HIS A 253 -17.77 -17.51 18.55
C HIS A 253 -18.40 -18.54 17.60
N SER A 254 -19.72 -18.65 17.63
CA SER A 254 -20.46 -19.48 16.68
C SER A 254 -20.26 -18.99 15.23
N ILE A 255 -20.29 -19.93 14.28
CA ILE A 255 -20.09 -19.64 12.85
C ILE A 255 -21.00 -18.50 12.37
N ILE A 256 -22.28 -18.54 12.74
CA ILE A 256 -23.27 -17.53 12.33
C ILE A 256 -22.89 -16.16 12.90
N LEU A 257 -22.50 -16.10 14.18
CA LEU A 257 -22.14 -14.84 14.82
C LEU A 257 -20.86 -14.24 14.22
N ASN A 258 -19.86 -15.08 13.95
CA ASN A 258 -18.63 -14.66 13.27
C ASN A 258 -18.92 -14.09 11.88
N LEU A 259 -19.79 -14.75 11.08
CA LEU A 259 -20.19 -14.25 9.77
C LEU A 259 -20.86 -12.88 9.86
N VAL A 260 -21.76 -12.70 10.84
CA VAL A 260 -22.45 -11.42 11.06
C VAL A 260 -21.45 -10.33 11.46
N PHE A 261 -20.55 -10.58 12.40
CA PHE A 261 -19.55 -9.62 12.85
C PHE A 261 -18.56 -9.23 11.76
N VAL A 262 -18.07 -10.20 10.99
CA VAL A 262 -17.19 -9.94 9.84
C VAL A 262 -17.94 -9.13 8.78
N PHE A 263 -19.17 -9.51 8.44
CA PHE A 263 -19.96 -8.80 7.44
C PHE A 263 -20.23 -7.34 7.84
N ILE A 264 -20.62 -7.12 9.10
CA ILE A 264 -20.86 -5.77 9.63
C ILE A 264 -19.57 -4.95 9.59
N SER A 265 -18.46 -5.52 10.07
CA SER A 265 -17.20 -4.78 10.21
C SER A 265 -16.54 -4.44 8.89
N PHE A 266 -16.58 -5.34 7.90
CA PHE A 266 -15.90 -5.17 6.62
C PHE A 266 -16.80 -4.59 5.51
N PHE A 267 -18.12 -4.78 5.55
CA PHE A 267 -18.98 -4.36 4.44
C PHE A 267 -20.03 -3.33 4.83
N VAL A 268 -20.60 -3.41 6.03
CA VAL A 268 -21.66 -2.48 6.43
C VAL A 268 -21.06 -1.18 6.95
N VAL A 269 -20.27 -1.24 8.01
CA VAL A 269 -19.75 -0.04 8.69
C VAL A 269 -18.90 0.82 7.76
N PRO A 270 -17.86 0.31 7.09
CA PRO A 270 -16.96 1.16 6.32
C PRO A 270 -17.67 1.87 5.15
N PHE A 271 -18.60 1.19 4.49
CA PHE A 271 -19.27 1.71 3.28
C PHE A 271 -20.47 2.58 3.61
N VAL A 272 -21.29 2.19 4.58
CA VAL A 272 -22.43 3.02 5.02
C VAL A 272 -21.91 4.29 5.69
N MET A 273 -20.95 4.18 6.61
CA MET A 273 -20.37 5.35 7.26
C MET A 273 -19.58 6.20 6.27
N GLY A 274 -18.84 5.60 5.34
CA GLY A 274 -18.19 6.33 4.25
C GLY A 274 -19.18 7.18 3.44
N TYR A 275 -20.35 6.62 3.09
CA TYR A 275 -21.40 7.35 2.39
C TYR A 275 -22.01 8.49 3.23
N LEU A 276 -22.32 8.22 4.50
CA LEU A 276 -22.90 9.21 5.41
C LEU A 276 -21.94 10.37 5.68
N ILE A 277 -20.66 10.07 5.95
CA ILE A 277 -19.61 11.07 6.20
C ILE A 277 -19.37 11.92 4.95
N ASN A 278 -19.26 11.28 3.78
CA ASN A 278 -19.11 12.01 2.52
C ASN A 278 -20.30 12.97 2.29
N THR A 279 -21.53 12.50 2.56
CA THR A 279 -22.73 13.33 2.46
C THR A 279 -22.74 14.48 3.47
N LEU A 280 -22.34 14.23 4.71
CA LEU A 280 -22.22 15.24 5.77
C LEU A 280 -21.23 16.34 5.37
N TYR A 281 -20.05 15.98 4.88
CA TYR A 281 -19.00 16.94 4.55
C TYR A 281 -19.32 17.77 3.31
N MET A 282 -19.92 17.17 2.29
CA MET A 282 -20.32 17.91 1.08
C MET A 282 -21.58 18.75 1.28
N LYS A 283 -22.64 18.20 1.89
CA LYS A 283 -23.96 18.87 1.91
C LYS A 283 -24.19 19.76 3.11
N ILE A 284 -23.70 19.36 4.28
CA ILE A 284 -24.02 20.03 5.55
C ILE A 284 -22.89 20.99 5.91
N LEU A 285 -21.66 20.49 5.97
CA LEU A 285 -20.51 21.30 6.36
C LEU A 285 -19.90 22.10 5.21
N LYS A 286 -20.20 21.74 3.95
CA LYS A 286 -19.71 22.39 2.71
C LYS A 286 -18.18 22.60 2.71
N ILE A 287 -17.45 21.63 3.24
CA ILE A 287 -15.98 21.73 3.42
C ILE A 287 -15.27 21.64 2.06
N TYR A 288 -15.87 20.91 1.11
CA TYR A 288 -15.41 20.80 -0.27
C TYR A 288 -16.62 20.53 -1.17
N ASP A 289 -16.54 21.01 -2.41
CA ASP A 289 -17.58 20.83 -3.40
C ASP A 289 -17.37 19.52 -4.18
N ARG A 290 -18.35 19.15 -5.01
CA ARG A 290 -18.29 17.91 -5.82
C ARG A 290 -17.33 18.00 -7.01
N GLU A 291 -16.96 19.20 -7.43
CA GLU A 291 -16.05 19.46 -8.54
C GLU A 291 -14.59 19.39 -8.09
#